data_AF-A0A2N2C3R3-F1
#
_entry.id   AF-A0A2N2C3R3-F1
#
_cell.length_a   1.000
_cell.length_b   1.000
_cell.length_c   1.000
_cell.angle_alpha   90.00
_cell.angle_beta   90.00
_cell.angle_gamma   90.00
#
_symmetry.space_group_name_H-M   'P 1'
#
loop_
_entity.id
_entity.type
_entity.pdbx_description
1 polymer ?
#
loop_
_entity_poly.entity_id
_entity_poly.type
_entity_poly.pdbx_seq_one_letter_code
_entity_poly.pdbx_strand_id
1 'polypeptide(L)'
;MSEILICKSCKSAFGGDRQSTVNCPDCKGSLLPLQVSTDDWRSFSNEQKESIKEKFLDDLKKSEGSLSPYHVMESYMKNMDKNIQTIKNIMVFFTVLWGILALIFILSIG
;
A
#
# COMPACT_ATOMS: atom_id res chain seq x y z
N MET A 1 -1.71 10.05 -10.37
CA MET A 1 -2.85 9.75 -11.26
C MET A 1 -3.93 9.27 -10.30
N SER A 2 -4.91 10.12 -10.02
CA SER A 2 -5.85 9.89 -8.93
C SER A 2 -6.88 8.85 -9.36
N GLU A 3 -7.13 7.87 -8.50
CA GLU A 3 -8.03 6.77 -8.76
C GLU A 3 -9.18 6.78 -7.77
N ILE A 4 -10.24 6.06 -8.12
CA ILE A 4 -11.35 5.85 -7.22
C ILE A 4 -11.09 4.63 -6.37
N LEU A 5 -11.26 4.78 -5.07
CA LEU A 5 -11.14 3.75 -4.06
C LEU A 5 -12.54 3.41 -3.54
N ILE A 6 -12.87 2.14 -3.37
CA ILE A 6 -14.18 1.70 -2.84
C ILE A 6 -13.99 0.90 -1.54
N CYS A 7 -14.73 1.24 -0.47
CA CYS A 7 -14.79 0.39 0.73
C CYS A 7 -15.74 -0.78 0.46
N LYS A 8 -15.27 -2.00 0.66
CA LYS A 8 -16.10 -3.21 0.55
C LYS A 8 -17.24 -3.25 1.58
N SER A 9 -17.00 -2.72 2.78
CA SER A 9 -17.95 -2.77 3.90
C SER A 9 -19.06 -1.72 3.82
N CYS A 10 -18.76 -0.48 3.43
CA CYS A 10 -19.76 0.60 3.34
C CYS A 10 -20.10 1.03 1.89
N LYS A 11 -19.51 0.39 0.87
CA LYS A 11 -19.74 0.65 -0.57
C LYS A 11 -19.52 2.12 -1.01
N SER A 12 -18.87 2.90 -0.15
CA SER A 12 -18.57 4.30 -0.40
C SER A 12 -17.35 4.42 -1.31
N ALA A 13 -17.40 5.38 -2.23
CA ALA A 13 -16.34 5.65 -3.19
C ALA A 13 -15.62 6.95 -2.81
N PHE A 14 -14.30 6.91 -2.83
CA PHE A 14 -13.42 8.00 -2.42
C PHE A 14 -12.40 8.25 -3.53
N GLY A 15 -12.05 9.50 -3.79
CA GLY A 15 -10.91 9.81 -4.67
C GLY A 15 -9.62 9.79 -3.86
N GLY A 16 -8.62 9.04 -4.31
CA GLY A 16 -7.33 8.96 -3.61
C GLY A 16 -6.20 8.43 -4.48
N ASP A 17 -4.96 8.57 -3.99
CA ASP A 17 -3.79 7.97 -4.63
C ASP A 17 -3.59 6.54 -4.12
N ARG A 18 -3.30 5.62 -5.05
CA ARG A 18 -3.03 4.17 -4.84
C ARG A 18 -2.11 3.83 -3.66
N GLN A 19 -1.25 4.75 -3.26
CA GLN A 19 -0.22 4.51 -2.24
C GLN A 19 -0.59 5.02 -0.83
N SER A 20 -1.65 5.83 -0.68
CA SER A 20 -1.85 6.64 0.53
C SER A 20 -3.07 6.29 1.36
N THR A 21 -4.12 5.70 0.77
CA THR A 21 -5.42 5.54 1.45
C THR A 21 -5.81 4.07 1.53
N VAL A 22 -5.39 3.43 2.63
CA VAL A 22 -5.60 1.99 2.86
C VAL A 22 -6.95 1.72 3.56
N ASN A 23 -7.40 2.67 4.39
CA ASN A 23 -8.56 2.47 5.27
C ASN A 23 -9.63 3.53 5.04
N CYS A 24 -10.88 3.08 4.97
CA CYS A 24 -12.03 3.95 4.90
C CYS A 24 -12.24 4.70 6.23
N PRO A 25 -12.54 6.01 6.20
CA PRO A 25 -12.76 6.79 7.41
C PRO A 25 -13.98 6.33 8.23
N ASP A 26 -15.05 5.89 7.55
CA ASP A 26 -16.30 5.47 8.22
C ASP A 26 -16.26 4.02 8.72
N CYS A 27 -15.85 3.09 7.83
CA CYS A 27 -15.97 1.65 8.09
C CYS A 27 -14.68 1.05 8.71
N LYS A 28 -13.56 1.80 8.73
CA LYS A 28 -12.18 1.29 8.96
C LYS A 28 -11.79 0.07 8.10
N GLY A 29 -12.62 -0.29 7.13
CA GLY A 29 -12.41 -1.39 6.21
C GLY A 29 -11.45 -1.01 5.10
N SER A 30 -10.91 -2.03 4.43
CA SER A 30 -9.97 -1.87 3.33
C SER A 30 -10.62 -1.14 2.16
N LEU A 31 -9.95 -0.09 1.70
CA LEU A 31 -10.23 0.59 0.45
C LEU A 31 -9.56 -0.16 -0.69
N LEU A 32 -10.32 -0.48 -1.73
CA LEU A 32 -9.82 -1.20 -2.90
C LEU A 32 -9.80 -0.26 -4.11
N PRO A 33 -8.70 -0.22 -4.87
CA PRO A 33 -8.59 0.62 -6.06
C PRO A 33 -9.49 0.07 -7.16
N LEU A 34 -10.37 0.94 -7.63
CA LEU A 34 -11.11 0.76 -8.85
C LEU A 34 -10.18 1.16 -10.01
N GLN A 35 -10.08 0.34 -11.05
CA GLN A 35 -9.28 0.62 -12.25
C GLN A 35 -9.94 1.67 -13.15
N VAL A 36 -10.40 2.77 -12.55
CA VAL A 36 -11.10 3.88 -13.19
C VAL A 36 -10.47 5.17 -12.68
N SER A 37 -10.13 6.07 -13.60
CA SER A 37 -9.59 7.37 -13.25
C SER A 37 -10.66 8.24 -12.58
N THR A 38 -10.25 9.19 -11.73
CA THR A 38 -11.19 10.15 -11.16
C THR A 38 -11.93 10.98 -12.22
N ASP A 39 -11.32 11.24 -13.37
CA ASP A 39 -11.91 12.02 -14.45
C ASP A 39 -13.01 11.23 -15.17
N ASP A 40 -12.75 9.95 -15.47
CA ASP A 40 -13.74 9.03 -16.02
C ASP A 40 -14.88 8.79 -15.03
N TRP A 41 -14.56 8.66 -13.74
CA TRP A 41 -15.58 8.51 -12.71
C TRP A 41 -16.51 9.71 -12.64
N ARG A 42 -16.00 10.93 -12.85
CA ARG A 42 -16.84 12.14 -12.84
C ARG A 42 -17.75 12.22 -14.06
N SER A 43 -17.31 11.70 -15.21
CA SER A 43 -18.10 11.70 -16.44
C SER A 43 -19.24 10.67 -16.44
N PHE A 44 -19.17 9.64 -15.60
CA PHE A 44 -20.22 8.64 -15.48
C PHE A 44 -21.49 9.14 -14.78
N SER A 45 -22.63 8.67 -15.27
CA SER A 45 -23.93 8.86 -14.62
C SER A 45 -23.99 8.10 -13.28
N ASN A 46 -24.96 8.46 -12.43
CA ASN A 46 -25.14 7.77 -11.14
C ASN A 46 -25.44 6.27 -11.33
N GLU A 47 -26.24 5.92 -12.33
CA GLU A 47 -26.56 4.52 -12.66
C GLU A 47 -25.31 3.74 -13.11
N GLN A 48 -24.45 4.36 -13.93
CA GLN A 48 -23.19 3.74 -14.35
C GLN A 48 -22.24 3.53 -13.16
N LYS A 49 -22.16 4.52 -12.26
CA LYS A 49 -21.35 4.42 -11.04
C LYS A 49 -21.82 3.28 -10.15
N GLU A 50 -23.13 3.12 -9.98
CA GLU A 50 -23.69 2.00 -9.20
C GLU A 50 -23.41 0.65 -9.86
N SER A 51 -23.63 0.53 -11.17
CA SER A 51 -23.33 -0.70 -11.91
C SER A 51 -21.86 -1.11 -11.81
N ILE A 52 -20.94 -0.15 -11.94
CA ILE A 52 -19.50 -0.41 -11.81
C ILE A 52 -19.15 -0.84 -10.38
N LYS A 53 -19.73 -0.20 -9.36
CA LYS A 53 -19.54 -0.60 -7.95
C LYS A 53 -20.03 -2.01 -7.70
N GLU A 54 -21.23 -2.34 -8.15
CA GLU A 54 -21.82 -3.66 -7.92
C GLU A 54 -21.03 -4.74 -8.63
N LYS A 55 -20.65 -4.53 -9.89
CA LYS A 55 -19.83 -5.47 -10.65
C LYS A 55 -18.48 -5.70 -9.98
N PHE A 56 -17.81 -4.64 -9.52
CA PHE A 56 -16.55 -4.75 -8.82
C PHE A 56 -16.67 -5.52 -7.49
N LEU A 57 -17.74 -5.28 -6.72
CA LEU A 57 -18.00 -6.02 -5.47
C LEU A 57 -18.39 -7.48 -5.72
N ASP A 58 -19.10 -7.77 -6.81
CA ASP A 58 -19.46 -9.14 -7.22
C ASP A 58 -18.22 -9.93 -7.68
N ASP A 59 -17.36 -9.30 -8.49
CA ASP A 59 -16.08 -9.87 -8.92
C ASP A 59 -15.16 -10.13 -7.70
N LEU A 60 -15.15 -9.22 -6.72
CA LEU A 60 -14.44 -9.43 -5.47
C LEU A 60 -15.00 -10.63 -4.70
N LYS A 61 -16.32 -10.75 -4.52
CA LYS A 61 -16.94 -11.90 -3.84
C LYS A 61 -16.64 -13.22 -4.54
N LYS A 62 -16.64 -13.23 -5.88
CA LYS A 62 -16.26 -14.40 -6.68
C LYS A 62 -14.79 -14.76 -6.49
N SER A 63 -13.92 -13.74 -6.45
CA SER A 63 -12.48 -13.92 -6.24
C SER A 63 -12.10 -14.28 -4.81
N GLU A 64 -12.89 -13.91 -3.80
CA GLU A 64 -12.66 -14.29 -2.39
C GLU A 64 -12.89 -15.79 -2.14
N GLY A 65 -13.58 -16.49 -3.05
CA GLY A 65 -13.57 -17.95 -3.09
C GLY A 65 -12.23 -18.55 -3.54
N SER A 66 -11.32 -17.76 -4.11
CA SER A 66 -10.02 -18.24 -4.63
C SER A 66 -8.79 -17.42 -4.19
N LEU A 67 -8.94 -16.31 -3.44
CA LEU A 67 -7.82 -15.49 -2.99
C LEU A 67 -7.29 -15.98 -1.65
N SER A 68 -6.37 -16.94 -1.75
CA SER A 68 -5.35 -17.22 -0.74
C SER A 68 -4.72 -15.90 -0.23
N PRO A 69 -4.34 -15.79 1.06
CA PRO A 69 -3.80 -14.57 1.73
C PRO A 69 -2.62 -13.83 1.06
N TYR A 70 -2.13 -14.33 -0.06
CA TYR A 70 -0.98 -13.87 -0.82
C TYR A 70 -1.12 -12.44 -1.40
N HIS A 71 -2.32 -12.03 -1.82
CA HIS A 71 -2.47 -10.74 -2.52
C HIS A 71 -2.40 -9.52 -1.59
N VAL A 72 -2.76 -9.71 -0.31
CA VAL A 72 -2.54 -8.70 0.74
C VAL A 72 -1.06 -8.66 1.10
N MET A 73 -0.39 -9.81 1.15
CA MET A 73 1.04 -9.87 1.48
C MET A 73 1.93 -9.26 0.38
N GLU A 74 1.56 -9.35 -0.89
CA GLU A 74 2.34 -8.79 -2.01
C GLU A 74 2.37 -7.25 -1.99
N SER A 75 1.27 -6.60 -1.60
CA SER A 75 1.22 -5.14 -1.45
C SER A 75 1.96 -4.65 -0.20
N TYR A 76 1.98 -5.44 0.88
CA TYR A 76 2.84 -5.18 2.03
C TYR A 76 4.34 -5.40 1.71
N MET A 77 4.70 -6.43 0.94
CA MET A 77 6.11 -6.70 0.57
C MET A 77 6.69 -5.65 -0.40
N LYS A 78 5.90 -5.11 -1.34
CA LYS A 78 6.38 -4.06 -2.26
C LYS A 78 6.73 -2.74 -1.56
N ASN A 79 6.14 -2.45 -0.40
CA ASN A 79 6.51 -1.28 0.41
C ASN A 79 7.66 -1.56 1.41
N MET A 80 8.01 -2.83 1.68
CA MET A 80 9.20 -3.17 2.49
C MET A 80 10.51 -3.09 1.68
N ASP A 81 10.46 -3.29 0.36
CA ASP A 81 11.66 -3.30 -0.49
C ASP A 81 12.39 -1.94 -0.52
N LYS A 82 11.64 -0.83 -0.46
CA LYS A 82 12.23 0.53 -0.39
C LYS A 82 12.90 0.86 0.95
N ASN A 83 12.54 0.17 2.04
CA ASN A 83 13.13 0.42 3.36
C ASN A 83 14.34 -0.48 3.65
N ILE A 84 14.48 -1.62 2.96
CA ILE A 84 15.62 -2.54 3.16
C ILE A 84 16.94 -1.92 2.69
N GLN A 85 16.95 -1.15 1.59
CA GLN A 85 18.18 -0.50 1.14
C GLN A 85 18.66 0.58 2.12
N THR A 86 17.74 1.35 2.70
CA THR A 86 18.07 2.38 3.70
C THR A 86 18.59 1.74 4.99
N ILE A 87 17.96 0.66 5.48
CA ILE A 87 18.39 -0.07 6.67
C ILE A 87 19.77 -0.71 6.45
N LYS A 88 20.03 -1.31 5.27
CA LYS A 88 21.33 -1.88 4.94
C LYS A 88 22.44 -0.83 4.96
N ASN A 89 22.19 0.36 4.41
CA ASN A 89 23.19 1.43 4.38
C ASN A 89 23.49 1.99 5.78
N ILE A 90 22.46 2.15 6.61
CA ILE A 90 22.62 2.58 8.01
C ILE A 90 23.44 1.55 8.81
N MET A 91 23.14 0.26 8.65
CA MET A 91 23.82 -0.80 9.39
C MET A 91 25.31 -0.91 9.02
N VAL A 92 25.65 -0.77 7.73
CA VAL A 92 27.04 -0.73 7.26
C VAL A 92 27.77 0.50 7.81
N PHE A 93 27.14 1.68 7.79
CA PHE A 93 27.73 2.91 8.31
C PHE A 93 28.11 2.81 9.79
N PHE A 94 27.21 2.27 10.63
CA PHE A 94 27.49 2.06 12.05
C PHE A 94 28.60 1.02 12.28
N THR A 95 28.67 -0.02 11.46
CA THR A 95 29.70 -1.07 11.58
C THR A 95 31.10 -0.53 11.26
N VAL A 96 31.21 0.30 10.22
CA VAL A 96 32.48 0.96 9.86
C VAL A 96 32.90 1.97 10.94
N LEU A 97 31.97 2.78 11.44
CA LEU A 97 32.26 3.74 12.52
C LEU A 97 32.74 3.04 13.79
N TRP A 98 32.07 1.97 14.21
CA TRP A 98 32.51 1.18 15.37
C TRP A 98 33.87 0.54 15.16
N GLY A 99 34.16 0.01 13.96
CA GLY A 99 35.46 -0.55 13.63
C GLY A 99 36.60 0.47 13.73
N ILE A 100 36.39 1.68 13.20
CA ILE A 100 37.38 2.77 13.28
C ILE A 100 37.58 3.21 14.73
N LEU A 101 36.51 3.38 15.50
CA LEU A 101 36.60 3.74 16.91
C LEU A 101 37.33 2.68 17.74
N ALA A 102 37.06 1.39 17.49
CA ALA A 102 37.74 0.29 18.15
C ALA A 102 39.25 0.28 17.84
N LEU A 103 39.63 0.51 16.58
CA LEU A 103 41.05 0.61 16.19
C LEU A 103 41.76 1.79 16.85
N ILE A 104 41.11 2.96 16.91
CA ILE A 104 41.66 4.13 17.62
C ILE A 104 41.83 3.82 19.10
N PHE A 105 40.85 3.17 19.72
CA PHE A 105 40.89 2.81 21.13
C PHE A 105 42.04 1.84 21.44
N ILE A 106 42.23 0.82 20.60
CA ILE A 106 43.33 -0.14 20.71
C ILE A 106 44.69 0.55 20.55
N LEU A 107 44.83 1.47 19.58
CA LEU A 107 46.07 2.23 19.36
C LEU A 107 46.33 3.28 20.44
N SER A 108 45.30 3.74 21.15
CA SER A 108 45.44 4.71 22.25
C SER A 108 45.74 4.07 23.61
N ILE A 109 45.41 2.79 23.77
CA ILE A 109 45.66 2.00 25.00
C ILE A 109 46.94 1.16 24.88
N GLY A 110 47.38 0.86 23.66
CA GLY A 110 48.64 0.18 23.37
C GLY A 110 49.86 1.09 23.39
#